data_AF-A0AAV2NZV1-F1
#
_entry.id   AF-A0AAV2NZV1-F1
#
_cell.length_a   1.000
_cell.length_b   1.000
_cell.length_c   1.000
_cell.angle_alpha   90.00
_cell.angle_beta   90.00
_cell.angle_gamma   90.00
#
_symmetry.space_group_name_H-M   'P 1'
#
loop_
_entity.id
_entity.type
_entity.pdbx_description
1 polymer ?
#
loop_
_entity_poly.entity_id
_entity_poly.type
_entity_poly.pdbx_seq_one_letter_code
_entity_poly.pdbx_strand_id
1 'polypeptide(L)'
;MHQPSFTPTSSSVASKSEEKVHLGEGIMCSKYAHQVLSTVKEHSDWAVALLTGVYGDKARNMRYGKPRSPDLKSFSHSFVNVAKYHYRKWLQSFTMGNTKDRKYSSAQVEDLLYRLSTYFSKRCIDMNESRLKKSDTSSEQSQQRQPDPN
;
A
#
# COMPACT_ATOMS: atom_id res chain seq x y z
N MET A 1 16.17 -45.66 -32.35
CA MET A 1 16.68 -44.52 -31.57
C MET A 1 15.50 -43.89 -30.87
N HIS A 2 15.47 -43.90 -29.54
CA HIS A 2 14.36 -43.38 -28.74
C HIS A 2 14.65 -41.94 -28.36
N GLN A 3 13.75 -41.02 -28.72
CA GLN A 3 13.81 -39.61 -28.35
C GLN A 3 12.80 -39.36 -27.23
N PRO A 4 13.20 -38.90 -26.03
CA PRO A 4 12.25 -38.56 -24.98
C PRO A 4 11.58 -37.21 -25.31
N SER A 5 10.25 -37.21 -25.34
CA SER A 5 9.45 -36.00 -25.45
C SER A 5 9.48 -35.26 -24.12
N PHE A 6 10.15 -34.11 -24.09
CA PHE A 6 10.14 -33.23 -22.92
C PHE A 6 8.85 -32.41 -22.95
N THR A 7 7.85 -32.83 -22.17
CA THR A 7 6.77 -31.93 -21.74
C THR A 7 7.36 -30.90 -20.78
N PRO A 8 7.32 -29.59 -21.09
CA PRO A 8 7.54 -28.60 -20.06
C PRO A 8 6.30 -28.58 -19.18
N THR A 9 6.42 -29.13 -17.98
CA THR A 9 5.49 -28.84 -16.89
C THR A 9 5.57 -27.34 -16.66
N SER A 10 4.59 -26.62 -17.22
CA SER A 10 4.35 -25.23 -16.88
C SER A 10 4.02 -25.20 -15.40
N SER A 11 5.04 -24.94 -14.59
CA SER A 11 4.88 -24.56 -13.19
C SER A 11 4.08 -23.26 -13.19
N SER A 12 2.76 -23.40 -13.14
CA SER A 12 1.88 -22.32 -12.76
C SER A 12 2.21 -22.06 -11.30
N VAL A 13 3.17 -21.17 -11.08
CA VAL A 13 3.42 -20.57 -9.78
C VAL A 13 2.11 -19.88 -9.45
N ALA A 14 1.25 -20.59 -8.72
CA ALA A 14 0.08 -20.03 -8.08
C ALA A 14 0.63 -18.89 -7.22
N SER A 15 0.57 -17.67 -7.78
CA SER A 15 0.91 -16.46 -7.06
C SER A 15 0.04 -16.52 -5.83
N LYS A 16 0.62 -16.81 -4.66
CA LYS A 16 -0.11 -16.84 -3.37
C LYS A 16 -1.03 -15.65 -3.39
N SER A 17 -2.33 -15.87 -3.58
CA SER A 17 -3.25 -14.77 -3.83
C SER A 17 -3.19 -13.92 -2.58
N GLU A 18 -2.61 -12.72 -2.68
CA GLU A 18 -2.49 -11.83 -1.54
C GLU A 18 -3.90 -11.64 -0.97
N GLU A 19 -4.10 -12.04 0.29
CA GLU A 19 -5.41 -11.99 0.93
C GLU A 19 -5.92 -10.55 0.90
N LYS A 20 -7.17 -10.35 0.47
CA LYS A 20 -7.76 -9.02 0.30
C LYS A 20 -8.92 -8.78 1.25
N VAL A 21 -9.07 -7.54 1.67
CA VAL A 21 -10.13 -7.02 2.53
C VAL A 21 -10.99 -6.05 1.73
N HIS A 22 -12.31 -6.18 1.85
CA HIS A 22 -13.25 -5.28 1.17
C HIS A 22 -13.37 -3.97 1.95
N LEU A 23 -13.04 -2.84 1.31
CA LEU A 23 -13.10 -1.51 1.92
C LEU A 23 -14.45 -0.80 1.73
N GLY A 24 -15.29 -1.28 0.80
CA GLY A 24 -16.56 -0.67 0.38
C GLY A 24 -16.59 -0.42 -1.13
N GLU A 25 -17.79 -0.32 -1.74
CA GLU A 25 -17.96 0.04 -3.17
C GLU A 25 -17.16 -0.86 -4.15
N GLY A 26 -17.03 -2.17 -3.85
CA GLY A 26 -16.22 -3.10 -4.65
C GLY A 26 -14.70 -2.88 -4.56
N ILE A 27 -14.23 -1.95 -3.73
CA ILE A 27 -12.81 -1.65 -3.56
C ILE A 27 -12.18 -2.67 -2.63
N MET A 28 -11.20 -3.41 -3.15
CA MET A 28 -10.41 -4.39 -2.40
C MET A 28 -9.04 -3.83 -2.06
N CYS A 29 -8.58 -4.06 -0.83
CA CYS A 29 -7.26 -3.69 -0.33
C CYS A 29 -6.50 -4.94 0.12
N SER A 30 -5.19 -5.01 -0.07
CA SER A 30 -4.42 -6.11 0.52
C SER A 30 -4.52 -6.08 2.05
N LYS A 31 -4.64 -7.27 2.66
CA LYS A 31 -4.78 -7.42 4.11
C LYS A 31 -3.62 -6.80 4.87
N TYR A 32 -2.40 -6.94 4.34
CA TYR A 32 -1.21 -6.30 4.91
C TYR A 32 -1.35 -4.79 4.96
N ALA A 33 -1.68 -4.15 3.83
CA ALA A 33 -1.86 -2.70 3.81
C ALA A 33 -3.01 -2.25 4.73
N HIS A 34 -4.10 -3.01 4.77
CA HIS A 34 -5.21 -2.75 5.69
C HIS A 34 -4.79 -2.79 7.17
N GLN A 35 -3.92 -3.73 7.56
CA GLN A 35 -3.33 -3.77 8.91
C GLN A 35 -2.39 -2.59 9.17
N VAL A 36 -1.63 -2.15 8.16
CA VAL A 36 -0.75 -0.99 8.28
C VAL A 36 -1.56 0.31 8.47
N LEU A 37 -2.70 0.45 7.80
CA LEU A 37 -3.55 1.66 7.90
C LEU A 37 -3.98 2.00 9.33
N SER A 38 -4.09 1.03 10.24
CA SER A 38 -4.45 1.29 11.64
C SER A 38 -3.28 1.65 12.54
N THR A 39 -2.04 1.42 12.10
CA THR A 39 -0.83 1.58 12.93
C THR A 39 0.06 2.74 12.50
N VAL A 40 -0.08 3.21 11.26
CA VAL A 40 0.65 4.39 10.75
C VAL A 40 0.29 5.65 11.53
N LYS A 41 1.32 6.47 11.78
CA LYS A 41 1.21 7.71 12.57
C LYS A 41 1.22 8.97 11.72
N GLU A 42 1.64 8.85 10.47
CA GLU A 42 1.83 9.97 9.53
C GLU A 42 0.79 9.91 8.40
N HIS A 43 0.23 11.07 8.07
CA HIS A 43 -0.79 11.22 7.02
C HIS A 43 -0.28 10.74 5.64
N SER A 44 1.00 11.01 5.35
CA SER A 44 1.62 10.57 4.10
C SER A 44 1.78 9.07 4.01
N ASP A 45 2.18 8.44 5.11
CA ASP A 45 2.40 6.99 5.14
C ASP A 45 1.06 6.26 5.09
N TRP A 46 0.02 6.82 5.71
CA TRP A 46 -1.36 6.36 5.54
C TRP A 46 -1.82 6.40 4.09
N ALA A 47 -1.59 7.51 3.39
CA ALA A 47 -1.95 7.63 1.98
C ALA A 47 -1.20 6.60 1.11
N VAL A 48 0.10 6.43 1.34
CA VAL A 48 0.94 5.47 0.62
C VAL A 48 0.49 4.02 0.87
N ALA A 49 0.16 3.67 2.13
CA ALA A 49 -0.36 2.35 2.48
C ALA A 49 -1.69 2.06 1.77
N LEU A 50 -2.63 3.01 1.77
CA LEU A 50 -3.93 2.83 1.10
C LEU A 50 -3.76 2.64 -0.41
N LEU A 51 -2.95 3.51 -1.04
CA LEU A 51 -2.73 3.49 -2.48
C LEU A 51 -2.08 2.17 -2.92
N THR A 52 -1.02 1.75 -2.22
CA THR A 52 -0.35 0.48 -2.49
C THR A 52 -1.25 -0.71 -2.19
N GLY A 53 -2.06 -0.65 -1.13
CA GLY A 53 -3.01 -1.70 -0.77
C GLY A 53 -4.09 -1.94 -1.83
N VAL A 54 -4.60 -0.88 -2.46
CA VAL A 54 -5.68 -0.99 -3.47
C VAL A 54 -5.15 -1.20 -4.88
N TYR A 55 -4.11 -0.48 -5.28
CA TYR A 55 -3.61 -0.48 -6.66
C TYR A 55 -2.29 -1.21 -6.86
N GLY A 56 -1.63 -1.65 -5.77
CA GLY A 56 -0.30 -2.26 -5.83
C GLY A 56 0.69 -1.34 -6.54
N ASP A 57 1.52 -1.92 -7.40
CA ASP A 57 2.49 -1.20 -8.21
C ASP A 57 1.88 -0.11 -9.10
N LYS A 58 0.61 -0.26 -9.51
CA LYS A 58 -0.05 0.70 -10.39
C LYS A 58 -0.26 2.04 -9.69
N ALA A 59 -0.27 2.10 -8.36
CA ALA A 59 -0.42 3.36 -7.61
C ALA A 59 0.58 4.44 -8.05
N ARG A 60 1.78 4.05 -8.51
CA ARG A 60 2.82 4.99 -8.98
C ARG A 60 2.39 5.80 -10.22
N ASN A 61 1.44 5.27 -10.97
CA ASN A 61 0.90 5.88 -12.19
C ASN A 61 -0.53 6.43 -11.98
N MET A 62 -0.98 6.59 -10.73
CA MET A 62 -2.36 7.00 -10.41
C MET A 62 -2.42 8.33 -9.66
N ARG A 63 -3.26 9.26 -10.09
CA ARG A 63 -3.37 10.61 -9.52
C ARG A 63 -4.81 11.03 -9.27
N TYR A 64 -5.02 11.96 -8.35
CA TYR A 64 -6.31 12.65 -8.23
C TYR A 64 -6.48 13.78 -9.26
N GLY A 65 -7.71 13.92 -9.77
CA GLY A 65 -8.08 14.96 -10.74
C GLY A 65 -7.63 14.66 -12.16
N LYS A 66 -7.65 15.68 -13.03
CA LYS A 66 -7.24 15.55 -14.44
C LYS A 66 -5.74 15.21 -14.51
N PRO A 67 -5.35 14.14 -15.22
CA PRO A 67 -3.96 13.77 -15.33
C PRO A 67 -3.20 14.84 -16.12
N ARG A 68 -1.95 15.10 -15.74
CA ARG A 68 -1.06 16.02 -16.46
C ARG A 68 -0.34 15.35 -17.64
N SER A 69 -0.11 14.04 -17.53
CA SER A 69 0.51 13.20 -18.57
C SER A 69 -0.49 12.12 -18.98
N PRO A 70 -0.55 11.72 -20.26
CA PRO A 70 -1.35 10.58 -20.71
C PRO A 70 -0.96 9.25 -20.05
N ASP A 71 0.26 9.14 -19.52
CA ASP A 71 0.75 7.95 -18.81
C ASP A 71 0.16 7.82 -17.40
N LEU A 72 -0.42 8.90 -16.87
CA LEU A 72 -1.07 8.90 -15.55
C LEU A 72 -2.57 8.64 -15.68
N LYS A 73 -3.07 7.79 -14.79
CA LYS A 73 -4.50 7.48 -14.66
C LYS A 73 -5.12 8.24 -13.50
N SER A 74 -6.39 8.58 -13.60
CA SER A 74 -7.12 9.19 -12.49
C SER A 74 -7.67 8.13 -11.54
N PHE A 75 -7.72 8.44 -10.25
CA PHE A 75 -8.52 7.66 -9.30
C PHE A 75 -10.01 7.71 -9.66
N SER A 76 -10.71 6.58 -9.47
CA SER A 76 -12.16 6.57 -9.59
C SER A 76 -12.81 7.39 -8.47
N HIS A 77 -13.99 7.94 -8.73
CA HIS A 77 -14.73 8.71 -7.72
C HIS A 77 -15.08 7.83 -6.51
N SER A 78 -15.51 6.58 -6.74
CA SER A 78 -15.80 5.61 -5.67
C SER A 78 -14.60 5.37 -4.76
N PHE A 79 -13.39 5.20 -5.34
CA PHE A 79 -12.17 5.07 -4.55
C PHE A 79 -11.93 6.30 -3.66
N VAL A 80 -12.09 7.51 -4.19
CA VAL A 80 -11.86 8.75 -3.42
C VAL A 80 -12.83 8.85 -2.24
N ASN A 81 -14.08 8.44 -2.41
CA ASN A 81 -15.07 8.44 -1.33
C ASN A 81 -14.75 7.39 -0.26
N VAL A 82 -14.38 6.18 -0.67
CA VAL A 82 -13.89 5.13 0.25
C VAL A 82 -12.66 5.61 1.01
N ALA A 83 -11.70 6.24 0.34
CA ALA A 83 -10.51 6.79 0.95
C ALA A 83 -10.84 7.85 2.00
N LYS A 84 -11.73 8.81 1.70
CA LYS A 84 -12.18 9.83 2.66
C LYS A 84 -12.85 9.20 3.88
N TYR A 85 -13.69 8.19 3.68
CA TYR A 85 -14.36 7.49 4.78
C TYR A 85 -13.35 6.82 5.74
N HIS A 86 -12.41 6.05 5.20
CA HIS A 86 -11.40 5.37 6.02
C HIS A 86 -10.43 6.36 6.67
N TYR A 87 -10.08 7.44 5.98
CA TYR A 87 -9.23 8.49 6.54
C TYR A 87 -9.89 9.20 7.71
N ARG A 88 -11.19 9.53 7.59
CA ARG A 88 -11.98 10.12 8.68
C ARG A 88 -11.95 9.21 9.92
N LYS A 89 -12.18 7.90 9.74
CA LYS A 89 -12.12 6.93 10.84
C LYS A 89 -10.75 6.89 11.50
N TRP A 90 -9.69 6.83 10.69
CA TRP A 90 -8.32 6.84 11.20
C TRP A 90 -8.02 8.11 12.02
N LEU A 91 -8.38 9.30 11.51
CA LEU A 91 -8.23 10.57 12.23
C LEU A 91 -9.01 10.59 13.56
N GLN A 92 -10.23 10.04 13.58
CA GLN A 92 -11.07 9.98 14.78
C GLN A 92 -10.54 9.00 15.83
N SER A 93 -9.83 7.96 15.40
CA SER A 93 -9.14 7.01 16.30
C SER A 93 -7.76 7.51 16.76
N PHE A 94 -7.27 8.61 16.17
CA PHE A 94 -5.94 9.13 16.46
C PHE A 94 -5.95 9.89 17.79
N THR A 95 -5.30 9.34 18.82
CA THR A 95 -5.17 9.95 20.14
C THR A 95 -3.85 10.70 20.28
N MET A 96 -3.82 11.67 21.21
CA MET A 96 -2.61 12.45 21.49
C MET A 96 -1.79 11.77 22.60
N GLY A 97 -0.89 10.86 22.22
CA GLY A 97 -0.08 10.13 23.20
C GLY A 97 -0.90 9.13 24.02
N ASN A 98 -0.64 9.04 25.33
CA ASN A 98 -1.36 8.13 26.24
C ASN A 98 -2.71 8.66 26.74
N THR A 99 -3.19 9.79 26.23
CA THR A 99 -4.51 10.32 26.62
C THR A 99 -5.62 9.68 25.79
N LYS A 100 -6.84 9.65 26.35
CA LYS A 100 -8.06 9.26 25.61
C LYS A 100 -8.59 10.38 24.71
N ASP A 101 -7.93 11.53 24.71
CA ASP A 101 -8.36 12.70 23.95
C ASP A 101 -7.99 12.55 22.47
N ARG A 102 -8.95 12.91 21.63
CA ARG A 102 -8.75 12.93 20.17
C ARG A 102 -7.74 14.00 19.82
N LYS A 103 -6.77 13.65 18.98
CA LYS A 103 -5.76 14.59 18.46
C LYS A 103 -6.36 15.68 17.59
N TYR A 104 -7.45 15.37 16.89
CA TYR A 104 -8.10 16.26 15.92
C TYR A 104 -9.54 16.58 16.34
N SER A 105 -9.88 17.87 16.30
CA SER A 105 -11.28 18.32 16.43
C SER A 105 -12.09 17.99 15.17
N SER A 106 -13.41 18.01 15.26
CA SER A 106 -14.29 17.76 14.10
C SER A 106 -14.01 18.70 12.93
N ALA A 107 -13.77 20.00 13.20
CA ALA A 107 -13.45 20.97 12.17
C ALA A 107 -12.09 20.67 11.48
N GLN A 108 -11.09 20.26 12.26
CA GLN A 108 -9.79 19.86 11.71
C GLN A 108 -9.89 18.60 10.87
N VAL A 109 -10.73 17.64 11.26
CA VAL A 109 -10.98 16.43 10.47
C VAL A 109 -11.53 16.79 9.09
N GLU A 110 -12.51 17.69 9.00
CA GLU A 110 -13.06 18.12 7.70
C GLU A 110 -12.03 18.87 6.84
N ASP A 111 -11.22 19.75 7.41
CA ASP A 111 -10.11 20.40 6.68
C ASP A 111 -9.09 19.38 6.15
N LEU A 112 -8.72 18.38 6.96
CA LEU A 112 -7.81 17.30 6.55
C LEU A 112 -8.41 16.42 5.45
N LEU A 113 -9.71 16.13 5.51
CA LEU A 113 -10.43 15.39 4.46
C LEU A 113 -10.46 16.14 3.14
N TYR A 114 -10.66 17.46 3.17
CA TYR A 114 -10.57 18.31 1.99
C TYR A 114 -9.16 18.27 1.38
N ARG A 115 -8.13 18.29 2.23
CA ARG A 115 -6.72 18.21 1.80
C ARG A 115 -6.28 16.83 1.31
N LEU A 116 -7.03 15.75 1.58
CA LEU A 116 -6.69 14.39 1.16
C LEU A 116 -6.45 14.29 -0.36
N SER A 117 -7.28 14.95 -1.16
CA SER A 117 -7.11 15.04 -2.61
C SER A 117 -5.77 15.66 -3.03
N THR A 118 -5.30 16.63 -2.27
CA THR A 118 -3.98 17.25 -2.46
C THR A 118 -2.86 16.28 -2.09
N TYR A 119 -3.02 15.49 -1.03
CA TYR A 119 -2.06 14.43 -0.67
C TYR A 119 -1.92 13.42 -1.81
N PHE A 120 -3.03 12.91 -2.35
CA PHE A 120 -3.02 12.01 -3.50
C PHE A 120 -2.44 12.63 -4.77
N SER A 121 -2.58 13.95 -4.95
CA SER A 121 -2.03 14.65 -6.10
C SER A 121 -0.52 14.90 -6.00
N LYS A 122 -0.02 15.18 -4.78
CA LYS A 122 1.39 15.53 -4.54
C LYS A 122 2.28 14.31 -4.32
N ARG A 123 1.78 13.26 -3.67
CA ARG A 123 2.58 12.08 -3.25
C ARG A 123 2.67 10.95 -4.27
N CYS A 124 1.94 11.00 -5.38
CA CYS A 124 2.12 10.06 -6.50
C CYS A 124 3.57 10.06 -7.05
N ILE A 125 4.38 11.07 -6.68
CA ILE A 125 5.78 11.21 -7.09
C ILE A 125 6.76 10.66 -6.02
N ASP A 126 6.34 10.54 -4.76
CA ASP A 126 7.22 10.20 -3.62
C ASP A 126 7.11 8.74 -3.14
N MET A 127 6.52 7.83 -3.93
CA MET A 127 6.46 6.40 -3.59
C MET A 127 7.81 5.67 -3.76
N ASN A 128 8.93 6.36 -3.49
CA ASN A 128 10.26 5.75 -3.50
C ASN A 128 10.26 4.49 -2.62
N GLU A 129 10.73 3.38 -3.20
CA GLU A 129 10.68 1.99 -2.71
C GLU A 129 11.17 1.78 -1.27
N SER A 130 11.83 2.78 -0.66
CA SER A 130 12.44 2.66 0.68
C SER A 130 11.42 2.65 1.84
N ARG A 131 10.19 3.16 1.66
CA ARG A 131 9.23 3.30 2.78
C ARG A 131 8.38 2.07 3.07
N LEU A 132 8.24 1.16 2.10
CA LEU A 132 7.35 0.00 2.18
C LEU A 132 8.10 -1.32 1.92
N LYS A 133 9.43 -1.36 2.05
CA LYS A 133 10.16 -2.63 2.00
C LYS A 133 9.52 -3.57 3.02
N LYS A 134 8.81 -4.57 2.50
CA LYS A 134 8.43 -5.76 3.26
C LYS A 134 9.73 -6.23 3.90
N SER A 135 9.76 -6.26 5.22
CA SER A 135 10.78 -7.02 5.93
C SER A 135 10.56 -8.48 5.56
N ASP A 136 11.11 -8.88 4.42
CA ASP A 136 11.42 -10.27 4.16
C ASP A 136 12.52 -10.62 5.15
N THR A 137 12.11 -11.25 6.25
CA THR A 137 12.97 -12.15 7.00
C THR A 137 13.40 -13.25 6.03
N SER A 138 14.50 -13.01 5.33
CA SER A 138 15.35 -14.04 4.76
C SER A 138 16.74 -13.83 5.34
N SER A 139 16.92 -14.42 6.52
CA SER A 139 18.24 -14.82 6.98
C SER A 139 18.75 -15.87 6.00
N GLU A 140 19.53 -15.46 5.00
CA GLU A 140 20.50 -16.35 4.38
C GLU A 140 21.87 -15.67 4.42
N GLN A 141 22.45 -15.82 5.60
CA GLN A 141 23.88 -15.85 5.81
C GLN A 141 24.45 -16.99 4.96
N SER A 142 25.05 -16.68 3.82
CA SER A 142 25.98 -17.59 3.14
C SER A 142 26.90 -16.83 2.18
N GLN A 143 28.04 -16.40 2.70
CA GLN A 143 29.30 -16.37 1.96
C GLN A 143 30.44 -16.79 2.90
N GLN A 144 30.55 -18.11 3.06
CA GLN A 144 31.74 -18.88 2.71
C GLN A 144 33.12 -18.31 3.07
N ARG A 145 33.73 -18.86 4.12
CA ARG A 145 35.15 -19.27 4.10
C ARG A 145 35.25 -20.70 4.61
N GLN A 146 35.78 -21.58 3.76
CA GLN A 146 36.05 -22.98 4.07
C GLN A 146 37.17 -23.10 5.12
N PRO A 147 37.24 -24.23 5.85
CA PRO A 147 38.41 -24.62 6.61
C PRO A 147 39.39 -25.35 5.69
N ASP A 148 40.67 -24.98 5.73
CA ASP A 148 41.72 -25.85 5.19
C ASP A 148 42.16 -26.85 6.27
N PRO A 149 42.30 -28.14 5.93
CA PRO A 149 42.82 -29.17 6.82
C PRO A 149 44.35 -29.32 6.69
N ASN A 150 44.95 -29.70 7.82
CA ASN A 150 46.33 -30.13 8.08
C ASN A 150 47.42 -29.05 8.20
#